data_AF-A7SK10-F1
#
_entry.id   AF-A7SK10-F1
#
_cell.length_a   1.000
_cell.length_b   1.000
_cell.length_c   1.000
_cell.angle_alpha   90.00
_cell.angle_beta   90.00
_cell.angle_gamma   90.00
#
_symmetry.space_group_name_H-M   'P 1'
#
loop_
_entity.id
_entity.type
_entity.pdbx_description
1 polymer ?
#
loop_
_entity_poly.entity_id
_entity_poly.type
_entity_poly.pdbx_seq_one_letter_code
_entity_poly.pdbx_strand_id
1 'polypeptide(L)'
;MSIPSPHMFFMSIPSPHMFFMSIPPPYMFFMSIPSPHMFFMSIPSPHMFFISIPSPHMFFMSIPSPHMFFMSIPSPHMFFMSIPSPHMFFMSIPSPHMFFMSIPSPHMFFMSIPSPHMFFMSIPSPHMFFMSIPSPHMFFMSIPSPHMFFMSIPSPHMFFMSIPSPHMFFMSIPSPHMFFMSIPSPHMFFISIPSPHMFFMSTPSPHMFFMSIPSPHMLFMSIPSPHMFFKSIPSPHMFFMSIPSPHMFFMSIPSPHIF
;
A
#
# COMPACT_ATOMS: atom_id res chain seq x y z
N MET A 1 -19.89 -37.52 -20.96
CA MET A 1 -18.43 -37.35 -21.03
C MET A 1 -18.17 -35.87 -21.20
N SER A 2 -17.69 -35.20 -20.15
CA SER A 2 -17.38 -33.78 -20.16
C SER A 2 -16.05 -33.55 -20.88
N ILE A 3 -16.08 -32.70 -21.90
CA ILE A 3 -14.86 -32.20 -22.57
C ILE A 3 -14.13 -31.33 -21.54
N PRO A 4 -12.88 -31.63 -21.15
CA PRO A 4 -12.14 -30.76 -20.25
C PRO A 4 -11.89 -29.42 -20.95
N SER A 5 -12.34 -28.32 -20.34
CA SER A 5 -12.07 -26.95 -20.79
C SER A 5 -10.56 -26.69 -20.78
N PRO A 6 -9.98 -26.04 -21.80
CA PRO A 6 -8.52 -25.92 -21.88
C PRO A 6 -8.01 -24.90 -20.85
N HIS A 7 -7.33 -25.38 -19.81
CA HIS A 7 -6.47 -24.56 -18.95
C HIS A 7 -5.25 -24.10 -19.77
N MET A 8 -4.80 -22.84 -19.61
CA MET A 8 -3.55 -22.38 -20.21
C MET A 8 -2.42 -22.38 -19.17
N PHE A 9 -1.46 -23.27 -19.39
CA PHE A 9 -0.25 -23.39 -18.58
C PHE A 9 0.97 -23.00 -19.42
N PHE A 10 1.66 -21.94 -19.03
CA PHE A 10 2.93 -21.51 -19.64
C PHE A 10 4.08 -21.84 -18.69
N MET A 11 4.98 -22.71 -19.15
CA MET A 11 6.11 -23.21 -18.36
C MET A 11 7.40 -23.04 -19.17
N SER A 12 8.45 -22.48 -18.56
CA SER A 12 9.82 -22.51 -19.10
C SER A 12 9.96 -22.01 -20.55
N ILE A 13 9.34 -20.85 -20.86
CA ILE A 13 9.41 -20.26 -22.20
C ILE A 13 10.35 -19.05 -22.16
N PRO A 14 11.67 -19.21 -22.42
CA PRO A 14 12.54 -18.06 -22.61
C PRO A 14 12.24 -17.43 -23.97
N SER A 15 11.89 -16.15 -23.97
CA SER A 15 11.79 -15.36 -25.20
C SER A 15 12.28 -13.94 -24.95
N PRO A 16 12.78 -13.23 -25.98
CA PRO A 16 13.28 -11.87 -25.82
C PRO A 16 12.17 -10.85 -25.52
N HIS A 17 10.94 -11.13 -25.95
CA HIS A 17 9.75 -10.35 -25.65
C HIS A 17 8.53 -11.27 -25.58
N MET A 18 7.78 -11.19 -24.48
CA MET A 18 6.53 -11.92 -24.30
C MET A 18 5.36 -10.94 -24.36
N PHE A 19 4.52 -11.09 -25.37
CA PHE A 19 3.26 -10.35 -25.50
C PHE A 19 2.10 -11.32 -25.37
N PHE A 20 1.30 -11.15 -24.33
CA PHE A 20 0.09 -11.92 -24.10
C PHE A 20 -1.12 -11.06 -24.43
N MET A 21 -1.82 -11.45 -25.51
CA MET A 21 -3.05 -10.83 -26.00
C MET A 21 -4.15 -11.90 -26.07
N SER A 22 -5.25 -11.66 -25.37
CA SER A 22 -6.58 -12.29 -25.54
C SER A 22 -6.66 -13.75 -26.03
N ILE A 23 -6.84 -14.69 -25.10
CA ILE A 23 -7.80 -15.80 -25.14
C ILE A 23 -8.33 -15.90 -23.69
N PRO A 24 -9.63 -16.10 -23.42
CA PRO A 24 -10.16 -16.24 -22.05
C PRO A 24 -10.22 -17.72 -21.62
N PRO A 25 -9.13 -18.34 -21.14
CA PRO A 25 -9.25 -19.63 -20.49
C PRO A 25 -9.87 -19.45 -19.11
N PRO A 26 -10.46 -20.52 -18.56
CA PRO A 26 -10.97 -20.51 -17.19
C PRO A 26 -9.83 -20.31 -16.16
N TYR A 27 -8.59 -20.63 -16.52
CA TYR A 27 -7.42 -20.48 -15.66
C TYR A 27 -6.19 -20.13 -16.48
N MET A 28 -5.38 -19.20 -15.98
CA MET A 28 -4.04 -18.92 -16.48
C MET A 28 -2.99 -19.12 -15.41
N PHE A 29 -1.95 -19.86 -15.76
CA PHE A 29 -0.84 -20.16 -14.87
C PHE A 29 0.49 -19.95 -15.61
N PHE A 30 1.30 -19.04 -15.07
CA PHE A 30 2.62 -18.72 -15.58
C PHE A 30 3.67 -19.11 -14.55
N MET A 31 4.59 -20.01 -14.94
CA MET A 31 5.72 -20.41 -14.10
C MET A 31 7.03 -20.32 -14.85
N SER A 32 8.07 -19.91 -14.14
CA SER A 32 9.46 -20.01 -14.60
C SER A 32 9.65 -19.42 -16.00
N ILE A 33 9.11 -18.22 -16.20
CA ILE A 33 9.14 -17.51 -17.48
C ILE A 33 10.12 -16.33 -17.39
N PRO A 34 11.40 -16.53 -17.73
CA PRO A 34 12.33 -15.44 -17.90
C PRO A 34 12.09 -14.77 -19.26
N SER A 35 11.85 -13.47 -19.25
CA SER A 35 11.79 -12.65 -20.47
C SER A 35 12.32 -11.25 -20.16
N PRO A 36 13.08 -10.60 -21.07
CA PRO A 36 13.49 -9.21 -20.92
C PRO A 36 12.31 -8.24 -20.76
N HIS A 37 11.20 -8.51 -21.44
CA HIS A 37 10.00 -7.69 -21.36
C HIS A 37 8.75 -8.57 -21.43
N MET A 38 7.80 -8.30 -20.54
CA MET A 38 6.50 -8.97 -20.55
C MET A 38 5.37 -7.95 -20.52
N PHE A 39 4.47 -8.10 -21.48
CA PHE A 39 3.29 -7.27 -21.63
C PHE A 39 2.04 -8.15 -21.62
N PHE A 40 1.16 -7.88 -20.67
CA PHE A 40 -0.14 -8.52 -20.54
C PHE A 40 -1.22 -7.48 -20.81
N MET A 41 -2.00 -7.68 -21.87
CA MET A 41 -3.05 -6.73 -22.25
C MET A 41 -4.38 -7.47 -22.46
N SER A 42 -5.46 -6.93 -21.90
CA SER A 42 -6.83 -7.39 -22.18
C SER A 42 -7.01 -8.90 -21.94
N ILE A 43 -6.58 -9.39 -20.77
CA ILE A 43 -6.61 -10.82 -20.46
C ILE A 43 -7.63 -11.15 -19.36
N PRO A 44 -8.92 -11.24 -19.69
CA PRO A 44 -9.91 -11.71 -18.74
C PRO A 44 -9.67 -13.18 -18.43
N SER A 45 -9.53 -13.52 -17.15
CA SER A 45 -9.59 -14.92 -16.72
C SER A 45 -10.09 -15.03 -15.28
N PRO A 46 -10.86 -16.08 -14.93
CA PRO A 46 -11.34 -16.30 -13.56
C PRO A 46 -10.22 -16.30 -12.51
N HIS A 47 -9.09 -16.91 -12.85
CA HIS A 47 -7.95 -17.02 -11.96
C HIS A 47 -6.64 -16.86 -12.73
N MET A 48 -5.75 -16.02 -12.19
CA MET A 48 -4.40 -15.83 -12.69
C MET A 48 -3.36 -16.07 -11.60
N PHE A 49 -2.37 -16.89 -11.93
CA PHE A 49 -1.23 -17.16 -11.08
C PHE A 49 0.06 -16.87 -11.84
N PHE A 50 0.90 -16.04 -11.26
CA PHE A 50 2.21 -15.68 -11.75
C PHE A 50 3.25 -16.05 -10.70
N ILE A 51 4.14 -16.98 -11.02
CA ILE A 51 5.11 -17.52 -10.07
C ILE A 51 6.48 -17.61 -10.76
N SER A 52 7.53 -17.18 -10.06
CA SER A 52 8.92 -17.24 -10.55
C SER A 52 9.11 -16.63 -11.94
N ILE A 53 8.71 -15.37 -12.07
CA ILE A 53 8.72 -14.63 -13.33
C ILE A 53 9.72 -13.47 -13.26
N PRO A 54 11.00 -13.72 -13.54
CA PRO A 54 11.98 -12.65 -13.64
C PRO A 54 11.83 -11.93 -14.98
N SER A 55 11.62 -10.62 -14.93
CA SER A 55 11.62 -9.77 -16.12
C SER A 55 12.10 -8.36 -15.80
N PRO A 56 13.03 -7.77 -16.56
CA PRO A 56 13.39 -6.36 -16.47
C PRO A 56 12.18 -5.42 -16.42
N HIS A 57 11.18 -5.68 -17.25
CA HIS A 57 9.99 -4.85 -17.37
C HIS A 57 8.72 -5.69 -17.46
N MET A 58 7.76 -5.37 -16.59
CA MET A 58 6.47 -6.04 -16.51
C MET A 58 5.35 -5.00 -16.61
N PHE A 59 4.49 -5.16 -17.61
CA PHE A 59 3.34 -4.28 -17.82
C PHE A 59 2.05 -5.10 -17.86
N PHE A 60 1.12 -4.73 -16.99
CA PHE A 60 -0.20 -5.33 -16.88
C PHE A 60 -1.26 -4.27 -17.15
N MET A 61 -2.06 -4.46 -18.19
CA MET A 61 -3.10 -3.53 -18.63
C MET A 61 -4.42 -4.26 -18.82
N SER A 62 -5.50 -3.70 -18.27
CA SER A 62 -6.88 -4.18 -18.49
C SER A 62 -7.06 -5.67 -18.22
N ILE A 63 -6.72 -6.11 -17.01
CA ILE A 63 -6.70 -7.53 -16.64
C ILE A 63 -7.74 -7.85 -15.57
N PRO A 64 -9.02 -8.01 -15.95
CA PRO A 64 -10.05 -8.39 -14.99
C PRO A 64 -9.89 -9.85 -14.60
N SER A 65 -9.78 -10.11 -13.29
CA SER A 65 -9.74 -11.47 -12.78
C SER A 65 -10.31 -11.56 -11.37
N PRO A 66 -11.26 -12.46 -11.08
CA PRO A 66 -11.72 -12.78 -9.74
C PRO A 66 -10.58 -12.97 -8.72
N HIS A 67 -9.52 -13.68 -9.10
CA HIS A 67 -8.39 -13.95 -8.21
C HIS A 67 -7.07 -13.80 -8.95
N MET A 68 -6.18 -12.97 -8.40
CA MET A 68 -4.83 -12.78 -8.91
C MET A 68 -3.79 -13.01 -7.83
N PHE A 69 -2.77 -13.78 -8.19
CA PHE A 69 -1.70 -14.17 -7.30
C PHE A 69 -0.35 -13.99 -7.98
N PHE A 70 0.52 -13.20 -7.35
CA PHE A 70 1.86 -12.89 -7.82
C PHE A 70 2.88 -13.34 -6.77
N MET A 71 3.78 -14.25 -7.14
CA MET A 71 4.84 -14.78 -6.28
C MET A 71 6.19 -14.69 -6.96
N SER A 72 7.21 -14.27 -6.21
CA SER A 72 8.61 -14.31 -6.65
C SER A 72 8.80 -13.70 -8.04
N ILE A 73 8.37 -12.43 -8.17
CA ILE A 73 8.40 -11.68 -9.43
C ILE A 73 9.43 -10.54 -9.30
N PRO A 74 10.72 -10.82 -9.49
CA PRO A 74 11.73 -9.77 -9.53
C PRO A 74 11.62 -9.02 -10.84
N SER A 75 11.43 -7.71 -10.75
CA SER A 75 11.42 -6.84 -11.92
C SER A 75 11.90 -5.42 -11.60
N PRO A 76 12.94 -4.90 -12.28
CA PRO A 76 13.30 -3.48 -12.30
C PRO A 76 12.10 -2.53 -12.34
N HIS A 77 11.14 -2.79 -13.24
CA HIS A 77 9.98 -1.93 -13.40
C HIS A 77 8.68 -2.72 -13.55
N MET A 78 7.72 -2.44 -12.67
CA MET A 78 6.38 -3.03 -12.72
C MET A 78 5.28 -1.98 -12.79
N PHE A 79 4.39 -2.15 -13.75
CA PHE A 79 3.26 -1.26 -13.98
C PHE A 79 1.97 -2.07 -14.05
N PHE A 80 1.02 -1.69 -13.20
CA PHE A 80 -0.32 -2.27 -13.15
C PHE A 80 -1.35 -1.17 -13.42
N MET A 81 -2.13 -1.34 -14.47
CA MET A 81 -3.17 -0.39 -14.89
C MET A 81 -4.49 -1.13 -15.11
N SER A 82 -5.57 -0.58 -14.53
CA SER A 82 -6.95 -1.06 -14.74
C SER A 82 -7.12 -2.56 -14.48
N ILE A 83 -6.83 -2.97 -13.25
CA ILE A 83 -6.80 -4.39 -12.85
C ILE A 83 -7.86 -4.68 -11.79
N PRO A 84 -9.14 -4.81 -12.17
CA PRO A 84 -10.18 -5.14 -11.22
C PRO A 84 -10.07 -6.60 -10.78
N SER A 85 -9.97 -6.83 -9.48
CA SER A 85 -9.94 -8.18 -8.92
C SER A 85 -10.53 -8.24 -7.51
N PRO A 86 -11.55 -9.08 -7.25
CA PRO A 86 -12.00 -9.46 -5.92
C PRO A 86 -10.87 -9.71 -4.91
N HIS A 87 -9.87 -10.50 -5.30
CA HIS A 87 -8.75 -10.85 -4.44
C HIS A 87 -7.41 -10.71 -5.16
N MET A 88 -6.55 -9.85 -4.62
CA MET A 88 -5.19 -9.69 -5.09
C MET A 88 -4.17 -9.99 -4.00
N PHE A 89 -3.16 -10.76 -4.38
CA PHE A 89 -2.09 -11.14 -3.47
C PHE A 89 -0.73 -11.01 -4.16
N PHE A 90 0.17 -10.29 -3.50
CA PHE A 90 1.53 -10.02 -3.96
C PHE A 90 2.52 -10.47 -2.89
N MET A 91 3.42 -11.39 -3.23
CA MET A 91 4.51 -11.84 -2.35
C MET A 91 5.85 -11.79 -3.05
N SER A 92 6.87 -11.40 -2.29
CA SER A 92 8.27 -11.48 -2.71
C SER A 92 8.49 -10.85 -4.08
N ILE A 93 8.10 -9.57 -4.18
CA ILE A 93 8.13 -8.80 -5.41
C ILE A 93 9.15 -7.66 -5.28
N PRO A 94 10.44 -7.94 -5.46
CA PRO A 94 11.45 -6.91 -5.45
C PRO A 94 11.39 -6.13 -6.77
N SER A 95 11.23 -4.81 -6.66
CA SER A 95 11.19 -3.94 -7.84
C SER A 95 11.66 -2.52 -7.55
N PRO A 96 12.72 -2.02 -8.21
CA PRO A 96 13.09 -0.61 -8.24
C PRO A 96 11.91 0.37 -8.34
N HIS A 97 10.99 0.13 -9.27
CA HIS A 97 9.84 1.00 -9.45
C HIS A 97 8.55 0.21 -9.63
N MET A 98 7.57 0.49 -8.76
CA MET A 98 6.23 -0.08 -8.86
C MET A 98 5.13 0.98 -8.92
N PHE A 99 4.27 0.84 -9.91
CA PHE A 99 3.14 1.73 -10.14
C PHE A 99 1.85 0.93 -10.22
N PHE A 100 0.89 1.30 -9.38
CA PHE A 100 -0.46 0.74 -9.34
C PHE A 100 -1.48 1.83 -9.61
N MET A 101 -2.26 1.67 -10.67
CA MET A 101 -3.25 2.65 -11.11
C MET A 101 -4.59 1.97 -11.37
N SER A 102 -5.66 2.53 -10.81
CA SER A 102 -7.05 2.08 -11.01
C SER A 102 -7.25 0.58 -10.73
N ILE A 103 -6.97 0.20 -9.48
CA ILE A 103 -6.99 -1.21 -9.06
C ILE A 103 -8.07 -1.43 -7.99
N PRO A 104 -9.34 -1.61 -8.39
CA PRO A 104 -10.39 -1.90 -7.44
C PRO A 104 -10.31 -3.35 -6.99
N SER A 105 -10.25 -3.56 -5.67
CA SER A 105 -10.19 -4.91 -5.12
C SER A 105 -10.78 -5.02 -3.70
N PRO A 106 -11.82 -5.82 -3.46
CA PRO A 106 -12.29 -6.24 -2.14
C PRO A 106 -11.17 -6.51 -1.14
N HIS A 107 -10.18 -7.32 -1.53
CA HIS A 107 -9.08 -7.69 -0.65
C HIS A 107 -7.73 -7.60 -1.36
N MET A 108 -6.85 -6.79 -0.81
CA MET A 108 -5.47 -6.67 -1.28
C MET A 108 -4.46 -6.97 -0.18
N PHE A 109 -3.50 -7.81 -0.52
CA PHE A 109 -2.42 -8.19 0.37
C PHE A 109 -1.07 -8.03 -0.33
N PHE A 110 -0.17 -7.30 0.31
CA PHE A 110 1.19 -7.06 -0.12
C PHE A 110 2.15 -7.51 0.98
N MET A 111 3.04 -8.44 0.65
CA MET A 111 4.04 -8.96 1.57
C MET A 111 5.42 -8.99 0.92
N SER A 112 6.45 -8.60 1.68
CA SER A 112 7.85 -8.67 1.26
C SER A 112 8.10 -8.02 -0.10
N ILE A 113 7.77 -6.73 -0.19
CA ILE A 113 7.82 -5.95 -1.43
C ILE A 113 8.84 -4.82 -1.28
N PRO A 114 10.13 -5.10 -1.46
CA PRO A 114 11.15 -4.06 -1.44
C PRO A 114 11.13 -3.27 -2.75
N SER A 115 11.02 -1.94 -2.65
CA SER A 115 10.99 -1.08 -3.82
C SER A 115 11.48 0.33 -3.54
N PRO A 116 12.55 0.82 -4.23
CA PRO A 116 12.94 2.21 -4.26
C PRO A 116 11.77 3.20 -4.36
N HIS A 117 10.85 3.00 -5.31
CA HIS A 117 9.72 3.90 -5.52
C HIS A 117 8.43 3.12 -5.69
N MET A 118 7.45 3.40 -4.82
CA MET A 118 6.11 2.85 -4.94
C MET A 118 5.04 3.93 -5.02
N PHE A 119 4.14 3.75 -5.97
CA PHE A 119 3.07 4.68 -6.27
C PHE A 119 1.74 3.95 -6.42
N PHE A 120 0.76 4.36 -5.62
CA PHE A 120 -0.59 3.81 -5.60
C PHE A 120 -1.61 4.91 -5.88
N MET A 121 -2.38 4.76 -6.95
CA MET A 121 -3.46 5.68 -7.33
C MET A 121 -4.78 4.95 -7.55
N SER A 122 -5.85 5.54 -7.03
CA SER A 122 -7.23 5.13 -7.26
C SER A 122 -7.44 3.64 -6.99
N ILE A 123 -7.19 3.26 -5.74
CA ILE A 123 -7.18 1.86 -5.31
C ILE A 123 -8.25 1.65 -4.23
N PRO A 124 -9.53 1.54 -4.63
CA PRO A 124 -10.59 1.28 -3.67
C PRO A 124 -10.54 -0.18 -3.21
N SER A 125 -10.50 -0.39 -1.90
CA SER A 125 -10.43 -1.73 -1.33
C SER A 125 -11.04 -1.82 0.07
N PRO A 126 -12.10 -2.62 0.30
CA PRO A 126 -12.58 -3.03 1.62
C PRO A 126 -11.46 -3.33 2.63
N HIS A 127 -10.47 -4.13 2.24
CA HIS A 127 -9.39 -4.52 3.12
C HIS A 127 -8.03 -4.46 2.42
N MET A 128 -7.12 -3.66 2.97
CA MET A 128 -5.74 -3.59 2.52
C MET A 128 -4.75 -3.93 3.62
N PHE A 129 -3.80 -4.81 3.29
CA PHE A 129 -2.74 -5.22 4.19
C PHE A 129 -1.38 -5.08 3.50
N PHE A 130 -0.49 -4.35 4.16
CA PHE A 130 0.88 -4.12 3.73
C PHE A 130 1.84 -4.59 4.82
N MET A 131 2.71 -5.55 4.50
CA MET A 131 3.68 -6.13 5.43
C MET A 131 5.07 -6.15 4.80
N SER A 132 6.09 -5.74 5.56
CA SER A 132 7.50 -5.80 5.16
C SER A 132 7.77 -5.15 3.80
N ILE A 133 7.48 -3.85 3.72
CA ILE A 133 7.54 -3.06 2.49
C ILE A 133 8.56 -1.93 2.64
N PRO A 134 9.86 -2.22 2.49
CA PRO A 134 10.87 -1.19 2.53
C PRO A 134 10.88 -0.38 1.24
N SER A 135 10.77 0.93 1.35
CA SER A 135 10.78 1.82 0.18
C SER A 135 11.28 3.23 0.47
N PRO A 136 12.37 3.70 -0.19
CA PRO A 136 12.77 5.10 -0.24
C PRO A 136 11.61 6.10 -0.34
N HIS A 137 10.69 5.88 -1.29
CA HIS A 137 9.58 6.78 -1.53
C HIS A 137 8.27 6.02 -1.73
N MET A 138 7.28 6.33 -0.89
CA MET A 138 5.93 5.80 -1.03
C MET A 138 4.88 6.88 -1.14
N PHE A 139 4.01 6.73 -2.13
CA PHE A 139 2.92 7.65 -2.41
C PHE A 139 1.62 6.88 -2.54
N PHE A 140 0.64 7.29 -1.75
CA PHE A 140 -0.72 6.76 -1.74
C PHE A 140 -1.71 7.89 -2.00
N MET A 141 -2.50 7.78 -3.06
CA MET A 141 -3.48 8.80 -3.44
C MET A 141 -4.83 8.17 -3.74
N SER A 142 -5.91 8.73 -3.20
CA SER A 142 -7.29 8.29 -3.47
C SER A 142 -7.51 6.80 -3.21
N ILE A 143 -7.29 6.39 -1.95
CA ILE A 143 -7.31 4.98 -1.54
C ILE A 143 -8.40 4.77 -0.48
N PRO A 144 -9.67 4.70 -0.87
CA PRO A 144 -10.74 4.47 0.07
C PRO A 144 -10.74 3.01 0.54
N SER A 145 -10.70 2.81 1.86
CA SER A 145 -10.67 1.48 2.43
C SER A 145 -11.29 1.40 3.83
N PRO A 146 -12.34 0.61 4.07
CA PRO A 146 -12.82 0.21 5.39
C PRO A 146 -11.72 -0.09 6.40
N HIS A 147 -10.73 -0.90 6.01
CA HIS A 147 -9.66 -1.33 6.89
C HIS A 147 -8.30 -1.31 6.20
N MET A 148 -7.36 -0.55 6.74
CA MET A 148 -5.96 -0.56 6.30
C MET A 148 -5.00 -0.89 7.43
N PHE A 149 -4.10 -1.82 7.12
CA PHE A 149 -3.05 -2.26 8.02
C PHE A 149 -1.69 -2.14 7.35
N PHE A 150 -0.79 -1.40 8.00
CA PHE A 150 0.58 -1.17 7.57
C PHE A 150 1.53 -1.66 8.68
N MET A 151 2.39 -2.62 8.34
CA MET A 151 3.35 -3.21 9.28
C MET A 151 4.74 -3.27 8.67
N SER A 152 5.75 -2.87 9.45
CA SER A 152 7.17 -2.95 9.06
C SER A 152 7.47 -2.30 7.70
N ILE A 153 7.16 -1.00 7.61
CA ILE A 153 7.25 -0.23 6.37
C ILE A 153 8.26 0.90 6.55
N PRO A 154 9.58 0.61 6.42
CA PRO A 154 10.59 1.65 6.50
C PRO A 154 10.63 2.46 5.21
N SER A 155 10.54 3.79 5.34
CA SER A 155 10.55 4.68 4.18
C SER A 155 11.07 6.08 4.49
N PRO A 156 12.16 6.56 3.86
CA PRO A 156 12.56 7.97 3.84
C PRO A 156 11.41 8.96 3.70
N HIS A 157 10.51 8.73 2.75
CA HIS A 157 9.40 9.64 2.48
C HIS A 157 8.09 8.90 2.23
N MET A 158 7.09 9.19 3.05
CA MET A 158 5.73 8.69 2.87
C MET A 158 4.72 9.81 2.72
N PHE A 159 3.90 9.69 1.69
CA PHE A 159 2.83 10.63 1.39
C PHE A 159 1.50 9.88 1.25
N PHE A 160 0.52 10.32 2.03
CA PHE A 160 -0.84 9.80 2.03
C PHE A 160 -1.81 10.95 1.73
N MET A 161 -2.58 10.83 0.66
CA MET A 161 -3.55 11.83 0.22
C MET A 161 -4.91 11.19 -0.04
N SER A 162 -5.98 11.80 0.47
CA SER A 162 -7.37 11.38 0.23
C SER A 162 -7.63 9.90 0.50
N ILE A 163 -7.39 9.49 1.74
CA ILE A 163 -7.43 8.08 2.15
C ILE A 163 -8.53 7.87 3.21
N PRO A 164 -9.81 7.86 2.84
CA PRO A 164 -10.88 7.66 3.80
C PRO A 164 -10.90 6.21 4.29
N SER A 165 -10.89 6.04 5.61
CA SER A 165 -10.90 4.70 6.22
C SER A 165 -11.50 4.64 7.62
N PRO A 166 -12.56 3.85 7.86
CA PRO A 166 -13.03 3.46 9.18
C PRO A 166 -11.92 3.14 10.19
N HIS A 167 -10.95 2.31 9.80
CA HIS A 167 -9.88 1.87 10.68
C HIS A 167 -8.53 1.87 9.97
N MET A 168 -7.58 2.64 10.52
CA MET A 168 -6.20 2.64 10.09
C MET A 168 -5.25 2.22 11.21
N PHE A 169 -4.35 1.31 10.87
CA PHE A 169 -3.37 0.78 11.80
C PHE A 169 -1.98 0.82 11.19
N PHE A 170 -1.06 1.51 11.87
CA PHE A 170 0.32 1.69 11.46
C PHE A 170 1.25 1.19 12.57
N MET A 171 2.13 0.23 12.23
CA MET A 171 3.11 -0.34 13.17
C MET A 171 4.49 -0.38 12.55
N SER A 172 5.50 -0.02 13.35
CA SER A 172 6.91 -0.13 12.99
C SER A 172 7.23 0.50 11.64
N ILE A 173 6.89 1.78 11.51
CA ILE A 173 7.00 2.55 10.27
C ILE A 173 8.02 3.68 10.46
N PRO A 174 9.33 3.39 10.40
CA PRO A 174 10.33 4.43 10.51
C PRO A 174 10.36 5.26 9.23
N SER A 175 10.23 6.58 9.37
CA SER A 175 10.24 7.49 8.22
C SER A 175 10.75 8.89 8.55
N PRO A 176 11.85 9.36 7.92
CA PRO A 176 12.29 10.75 7.94
C PRO A 176 11.17 11.78 7.78
N HIS A 177 10.27 11.57 6.82
CA HIS A 177 9.17 12.48 6.54
C HIS A 177 7.87 11.74 6.25
N MET A 178 6.84 12.04 7.03
CA MET A 178 5.48 11.55 6.80
C MET A 178 4.48 12.68 6.62
N PHE A 179 3.71 12.61 5.55
CA PHE A 179 2.68 13.59 5.22
C PHE A 179 1.33 12.88 5.06
N PHE A 180 0.35 13.33 5.84
CA PHE A 180 -1.02 12.84 5.81
C PHE A 180 -1.97 14.00 5.49
N MET A 181 -2.70 13.89 4.39
CA MET A 181 -3.62 14.91 3.92
C MET A 181 -4.98 14.30 3.60
N SER A 182 -6.04 14.92 4.11
CA SER A 182 -7.43 14.52 3.87
C SER A 182 -7.70 13.04 4.17
N ILE A 183 -7.41 12.65 5.42
CA ILE A 183 -7.50 11.26 5.89
C ILE A 183 -8.57 11.15 6.97
N PRO A 184 -9.86 11.08 6.59
CA PRO A 184 -10.93 10.89 7.54
C PRO A 184 -10.94 9.45 8.03
N SER A 185 -10.89 9.28 9.35
CA SER A 185 -10.92 7.95 9.97
C SER A 185 -11.50 7.94 11.37
N PRO A 186 -12.59 7.20 11.64
CA PRO A 186 -13.08 6.87 12.98
C PRO A 186 -11.98 6.52 13.98
N HIS A 187 -11.05 5.65 13.58
CA HIS A 187 -9.98 5.16 14.45
C HIS A 187 -8.63 5.11 13.73
N MET A 188 -7.66 5.87 14.24
CA MET A 188 -6.27 5.80 13.81
C MET A 188 -5.36 5.34 14.94
N PHE A 189 -4.55 4.32 14.67
CA PHE A 189 -3.57 3.79 15.59
C PHE A 189 -2.18 3.83 14.96
N PHE A 190 -1.25 4.45 15.69
CA PHE A 190 0.13 4.61 15.30
C PHE A 190 1.01 4.05 16.43
N ILE A 191 1.84 3.05 16.14
CA ILE A 191 2.74 2.44 17.13
C ILE A 191 4.15 2.30 16.54
N SER A 192 5.15 2.70 17.32
CA SER A 192 6.57 2.62 16.95
C SER A 192 6.88 3.28 15.60
N ILE A 193 6.54 4.56 15.49
CA ILE A 193 6.69 5.34 14.26
C ILE A 193 7.71 6.46 14.48
N PRO A 194 9.01 6.17 14.40
CA PRO A 194 10.03 7.20 14.52
C PRO A 194 10.05 8.05 13.25
N SER A 195 9.88 9.37 13.41
CA SER A 195 9.87 10.29 12.28
C SER A 195 10.34 11.70 12.66
N PRO A 196 11.44 12.23 12.08
CA PRO A 196 11.85 13.62 12.17
C PRO A 196 10.69 14.62 11.98
N HIS A 197 9.91 14.42 10.93
CA HIS A 197 8.84 15.33 10.56
C HIS A 197 7.56 14.56 10.25
N MET A 198 6.52 14.82 11.05
CA MET A 198 5.17 14.35 10.77
C MET A 198 4.23 15.52 10.55
N PHE A 199 3.48 15.47 9.46
CA PHE A 199 2.53 16.50 9.07
C PHE A 199 1.16 15.88 8.83
N PHE A 200 0.16 16.41 9.51
CA PHE A 200 -1.24 16.00 9.38
C PHE A 200 -2.08 17.23 9.01
N MET A 201 -2.76 17.17 7.88
CA MET A 201 -3.76 18.16 7.48
C MET A 201 -5.10 17.51 7.22
N SER A 202 -6.16 18.07 7.80
CA SER A 202 -7.55 17.65 7.54
C SER A 202 -7.74 16.15 7.76
N THR A 203 -7.30 15.65 8.91
CA THR A 203 -7.38 14.23 9.28
C THR A 203 -8.40 14.02 10.40
N PRO A 204 -9.71 14.22 10.14
CA PRO A 204 -10.73 14.14 11.17
C PRO A 204 -10.81 12.70 11.71
N SER A 205 -10.75 12.55 13.03
CA SER A 205 -10.78 11.25 13.67
C SER A 205 -11.33 11.29 15.10
N PRO A 206 -12.49 10.67 15.38
CA PRO A 206 -12.99 10.41 16.72
C PRO A 206 -11.92 9.97 17.72
N HIS A 207 -11.07 9.03 17.32
CA HIS A 207 -10.06 8.44 18.19
C HIS A 207 -8.71 8.30 17.49
N MET A 208 -7.71 9.01 18.01
CA MET A 208 -6.32 8.85 17.59
C MET A 208 -5.46 8.34 18.74
N PHE A 209 -4.72 7.27 18.49
CA PHE A 209 -3.80 6.68 19.44
C PHE A 209 -2.39 6.66 18.88
N PHE A 210 -1.46 7.26 19.60
CA PHE A 210 -0.06 7.38 19.25
C PHE A 210 0.79 6.76 20.36
N MET A 211 1.56 5.74 20.01
CA MET A 211 2.39 4.95 20.92
C MET A 211 3.82 4.95 20.39
N SER A 212 4.78 5.38 21.22
CA SER A 212 6.21 5.40 20.89
C SER A 212 6.55 6.07 19.56
N ILE A 213 6.27 7.37 19.48
CA ILE A 213 6.48 8.16 18.26
C ILE A 213 7.51 9.26 18.54
N PRO A 214 8.82 8.95 18.42
CA PRO A 214 9.83 9.97 18.53
C PRO A 214 9.81 10.84 17.28
N SER A 215 9.46 12.11 17.46
CA SER A 215 9.38 13.07 16.36
C SER A 215 9.77 14.48 16.81
N PRO A 216 10.90 15.05 16.35
CA PRO A 216 11.28 16.41 16.69
C PRO A 216 10.19 17.44 16.32
N HIS A 217 9.49 17.21 15.21
CA HIS A 217 8.48 18.15 14.70
C HIS A 217 7.19 17.43 14.30
N MET A 218 6.11 17.70 15.02
CA MET A 218 4.76 17.28 14.65
C MET A 218 3.88 18.49 14.40
N LEU A 219 3.28 18.53 13.21
CA LEU A 219 2.41 19.59 12.76
C LEU A 219 1.02 19.01 12.48
N PHE A 220 0.02 19.55 13.16
CA PHE A 220 -1.35 19.10 13.08
C PHE A 220 -2.25 20.29 12.72
N MET A 221 -2.98 20.16 11.63
CA MET A 221 -3.77 21.25 11.06
C MET A 221 -5.17 20.74 10.75
N SER A 222 -6.19 21.34 11.36
CA SER A 222 -7.60 20.97 11.20
C SER A 222 -7.88 19.49 11.52
N ILE A 223 -7.69 19.12 12.78
CA ILE A 223 -7.87 17.74 13.25
C ILE A 223 -8.96 17.71 14.30
N PRO A 224 -10.24 17.63 13.89
CA PRO A 224 -11.31 17.40 14.83
C PRO A 224 -11.19 15.97 15.36
N SER A 225 -10.70 15.87 16.59
CA SER A 225 -10.56 14.60 17.30
C SER A 225 -10.97 14.77 18.76
N PRO A 226 -12.13 14.24 19.20
CA PRO A 226 -12.56 14.34 20.58
C PRO A 226 -11.59 13.65 21.54
N HIS A 227 -10.93 12.58 21.10
CA HIS A 227 -10.03 11.78 21.93
C HIS A 227 -8.68 11.55 21.23
N MET A 228 -7.65 12.21 21.74
CA MET A 228 -6.26 11.96 21.35
C MET A 228 -5.47 11.38 22.52
N PHE A 229 -4.84 10.23 22.31
CA PHE A 229 -4.00 9.58 23.30
C PHE A 229 -2.57 9.47 22.78
N PHE A 230 -1.62 9.93 23.58
CA PHE A 230 -0.21 9.96 23.26
C PHE A 230 0.59 9.30 24.39
N LYS A 231 1.34 8.25 24.07
CA LYS A 231 2.25 7.60 25.01
C LYS A 231 3.67 7.58 24.46
N SER A 232 4.59 8.13 25.25
CA SER A 232 6.03 8.24 24.98
C SER A 232 6.33 8.91 23.63
N ILE A 233 6.16 10.22 23.58
CA ILE A 233 6.39 11.04 22.38
C ILE A 233 7.42 12.11 22.73
N PRO A 234 8.72 11.82 22.54
CA PRO A 234 9.73 12.85 22.68
C PRO A 234 9.64 13.78 21.46
N SER A 235 8.78 14.78 21.57
CA SER A 235 8.58 15.83 20.55
C SER A 235 8.73 17.21 21.20
N PRO A 236 9.88 17.89 21.01
CA PRO A 236 10.09 19.24 21.52
C PRO A 236 9.15 20.25 20.86
N HIS A 237 8.68 20.01 19.63
CA HIS A 237 7.83 20.92 18.88
C HIS A 237 6.57 20.22 18.36
N MET A 238 5.44 20.46 19.05
CA MET A 238 4.11 20.08 18.60
C MET A 238 3.29 21.32 18.33
N PHE A 239 2.81 21.48 17.10
CA PHE A 239 2.00 22.63 16.69
C PHE A 239 0.61 22.17 16.26
N PHE A 240 -0.41 22.80 16.82
CA PHE A 240 -1.81 22.45 16.61
C PHE A 240 -2.61 23.65 16.14
N MET A 241 -3.14 23.61 14.92
CA MET A 241 -4.11 24.60 14.44
C MET A 241 -5.49 24.02 14.34
N SER A 242 -6.45 24.66 15.01
CA SER A 242 -7.89 24.33 14.98
C SER A 242 -8.18 22.87 15.36
N ILE A 243 -7.92 22.54 16.62
CA ILE A 243 -8.21 21.21 17.18
C ILE A 243 -9.29 21.33 18.23
N PRO A 244 -10.55 21.02 17.89
CA PRO A 244 -11.60 20.81 18.88
C PRO A 244 -11.42 19.43 19.53
N SER A 245 -10.43 19.27 20.40
CA SER A 245 -10.20 18.04 21.18
C SER A 245 -10.45 18.28 22.68
N PRO A 246 -11.66 18.02 23.19
CA PRO A 246 -11.94 18.10 24.63
C PRO A 246 -11.05 17.18 25.48
N HIS A 247 -10.52 16.08 24.92
CA HIS A 247 -9.74 15.10 25.67
C HIS A 247 -8.42 14.75 24.97
N MET A 248 -7.35 15.43 25.38
CA MET A 248 -5.97 15.05 25.06
C MET A 248 -5.31 14.42 26.28
N PHE A 249 -4.79 13.21 26.13
CA PHE A 249 -4.06 12.51 27.18
C PHE A 249 -2.62 12.24 26.77
N PHE A 250 -1.68 12.65 27.62
CA PHE A 250 -0.25 12.50 27.39
C PHE A 250 0.39 11.69 28.52
N MET A 251 1.14 10.65 28.16
CA MET A 251 1.91 9.82 29.09
C MET A 251 3.39 9.87 28.73
N SER A 252 4.25 10.23 29.69
CA SER A 252 5.73 10.29 29.53
C SER A 252 6.19 11.18 28.36
N ILE A 253 5.94 12.48 28.45
CA ILE A 253 6.41 13.46 27.46
C ILE A 253 7.42 14.41 28.12
N PRO A 254 8.67 14.46 27.65
CA PRO A 254 9.60 15.49 28.08
C PRO A 254 9.17 16.84 27.47
N SER A 255 8.68 17.75 28.33
CA SER A 255 8.44 19.19 28.09
C SER A 255 8.25 19.62 26.62
N PRO A 256 7.09 19.34 26.01
CA PRO A 256 6.83 19.80 24.64
C PRO A 256 6.52 21.30 24.65
N HIS A 257 7.12 22.06 23.73
CA HIS A 257 6.56 23.36 23.37
C HIS A 257 5.32 23.09 22.52
N ILE A 258 4.16 23.14 23.17
CA ILE A 258 2.86 23.03 22.53
C ILE A 258 2.45 24.44 22.09
N PHE A 259 2.24 24.62 20.79
CA PHE A 259 1.79 25.87 20.17
C PHE A 259 0.42 25.69 19.52
#